data_AF-A0A399I8E4-F1
#
_entry.id   AF-A0A399I8E4-F1
#
_cell.length_a   1.000
_cell.length_b   1.000
_cell.length_c   1.000
_cell.angle_alpha   90.00
_cell.angle_beta   90.00
_cell.angle_gamma   90.00
#
_symmetry.space_group_name_H-M   'P 1'
#
loop_
_entity.id
_entity.type
_entity.pdbx_description
1 polymer ?
#
loop_
_entity_poly.entity_id
_entity_poly.type
_entity_poly.pdbx_seq_one_letter_code
_entity_poly.pdbx_strand_id
1 'polypeptide(L)'
;MEFRRSTIYMGTTAILVLSLTGLMLHAKAKVRASAPLFARKTAVVRQLELTDLCLFTEATYTRHLSMTDLSTPFQDAPLSLEHFPSGGLVGPPPHLAQKP
;
A
#
# COMPACT_ATOMS: atom_id res chain seq x y z
N MET A 1 33.05 31.02 5.30
CA MET A 1 31.60 31.29 5.28
C MET A 1 30.96 30.37 6.30
N GLU A 2 30.75 30.85 7.52
CA GLU A 2 30.17 30.06 8.62
C GLU A 2 28.71 29.76 8.28
N PHE A 3 28.38 28.50 7.99
CA PHE A 3 26.99 28.11 7.75
C PHE A 3 26.22 28.15 9.07
N ARG A 4 25.19 29.00 9.14
CA ARG A 4 24.28 29.03 10.30
C ARG A 4 23.56 27.67 10.38
N ARG A 5 23.43 27.11 11.58
CA ARG A 5 22.74 25.83 11.82
C ARG A 5 21.31 25.82 11.24
N SER A 6 20.63 26.98 11.25
CA SER A 6 19.32 27.14 10.64
C SER A 6 19.32 27.01 9.11
N THR A 7 20.36 27.52 8.43
CA THR A 7 20.52 27.38 6.98
C THR A 7 20.72 25.92 6.59
N ILE A 8 21.49 25.16 7.38
CA ILE A 8 21.70 23.73 7.18
C ILE A 8 20.37 22.97 7.34
N TYR A 9 19.65 23.20 8.43
CA TYR A 9 18.34 22.57 8.69
C TYR A 9 17.31 22.87 7.59
N MET A 10 17.25 24.13 7.14
CA MET A 10 16.33 24.52 6.07
C MET A 10 16.70 23.88 4.74
N GLY A 11 18.00 23.80 4.43
CA GLY A 11 18.52 23.12 3.24
C GLY A 11 18.20 21.62 3.25
N THR A 12 18.47 20.93 4.36
CA THR A 12 18.17 19.48 4.46
C THR A 12 16.67 19.21 4.37
N THR A 13 15.85 20.01 5.04
CA THR A 13 14.38 19.89 4.98
C THR A 13 13.86 20.11 3.56
N ALA A 14 14.37 21.12 2.85
CA ALA A 14 14.00 21.39 1.46
C ALA A 14 14.37 20.22 0.53
N ILE A 15 15.55 19.62 0.70
CA ILE A 15 15.98 18.45 -0.07
C ILE A 15 15.09 17.24 0.20
N LEU A 16 14.70 17.00 1.45
CA LEU A 16 13.80 15.90 1.82
C LEU A 16 12.41 16.09 1.20
N VAL A 17 11.85 17.31 1.25
CA VAL A 17 10.55 17.62 0.64
C VAL A 17 10.61 17.45 -0.88
N LEU A 18 11.69 17.91 -1.53
CA LEU A 18 11.88 17.74 -2.97
C LEU A 18 11.96 16.26 -3.35
N SER A 19 12.73 15.48 -2.59
CA SER A 19 12.89 14.04 -2.78
C SER A 19 11.55 13.30 -2.62
N LEU A 20 10.79 13.61 -1.57
CA LEU A 20 9.47 13.04 -1.33
C LEU A 20 8.50 13.37 -2.48
N THR A 21 8.51 14.62 -2.95
CA THR A 21 7.66 15.05 -4.08
C THR A 21 8.03 14.29 -5.35
N GLY A 22 9.33 14.13 -5.63
CA GLY A 22 9.83 13.34 -6.76
C GLY A 22 9.38 11.87 -6.68
N LEU A 23 9.47 11.26 -5.49
CA LEU A 23 9.00 9.89 -5.25
C LEU A 23 7.50 9.75 -5.47
N MET A 24 6.69 10.71 -5.03
CA MET A 24 5.23 10.71 -5.24
C MET A 24 4.86 10.83 -6.72
N LEU A 25 5.53 11.69 -7.47
CA LEU A 25 5.33 11.81 -8.92
C LEU A 25 5.74 10.53 -9.65
N HIS A 26 6.89 9.93 -9.27
CA HIS A 26 7.34 8.66 -9.81
C HIS A 26 6.35 7.53 -9.53
N ALA A 27 5.85 7.43 -8.29
CA ALA A 27 4.85 6.45 -7.90
C ALA A 27 3.57 6.59 -8.73
N LYS A 28 3.05 7.81 -8.90
CA LYS A 28 1.89 8.07 -9.77
C LYS A 28 2.13 7.65 -11.22
N ALA A 29 3.29 7.95 -11.78
CA ALA A 29 3.66 7.55 -13.13
C ALA A 29 3.73 6.01 -13.27
N LYS A 30 4.33 5.33 -12.28
CA LYS A 30 4.39 3.86 -12.22
C LYS A 30 3.01 3.24 -12.12
N VAL A 31 2.14 3.72 -11.24
CA VAL A 31 0.76 3.23 -11.11
C VAL A 31 0.01 3.35 -12.43
N ARG A 32 0.11 4.50 -13.11
CA ARG A 32 -0.51 4.70 -14.43
C ARG A 32 0.06 3.75 -15.49
N ALA A 33 1.37 3.53 -15.51
CA ALA A 33 2.02 2.60 -16.43
C ALA A 33 1.64 1.14 -16.16
N SER A 34 1.34 0.78 -14.91
CA SER A 34 0.92 -0.56 -14.50
C SER A 34 -0.58 -0.83 -14.70
N ALA A 35 -1.41 0.19 -14.90
CA ALA A 35 -2.85 0.04 -15.14
C ALA A 35 -3.22 -0.99 -16.24
N PRO A 36 -2.60 -1.01 -17.44
CA PRO A 36 -2.93 -2.02 -18.46
C PRO A 36 -2.57 -3.45 -18.03
N LEU A 37 -1.49 -3.63 -17.26
CA LEU A 37 -1.11 -4.93 -16.72
C LEU A 37 -2.19 -5.45 -15.75
N PHE A 38 -2.67 -4.59 -14.84
CA PHE A 38 -3.74 -4.95 -13.92
C PHE A 38 -5.03 -5.28 -14.67
N ALA A 39 -5.43 -4.46 -15.65
CA ALA A 39 -6.61 -4.74 -16.46
C ALA A 39 -6.55 -6.11 -17.15
N ARG A 40 -5.38 -6.48 -17.70
CA ARG A 40 -5.16 -7.82 -18.30
C ARG A 40 -5.27 -8.94 -17.27
N LYS A 41 -4.67 -8.78 -16.09
CA LYS A 41 -4.76 -9.77 -15.01
C LYS A 41 -6.20 -9.96 -14.54
N THR A 42 -6.94 -8.87 -14.34
CA THR A 42 -8.35 -8.91 -13.96
C THR A 42 -9.20 -9.62 -15.02
N ALA A 43 -8.91 -9.41 -16.31
CA ALA A 43 -9.60 -10.12 -17.39
C ALA A 43 -9.38 -11.63 -17.32
N VAL A 44 -8.15 -12.08 -17.05
CA VAL A 44 -7.82 -13.51 -16.89
C VAL A 44 -8.53 -14.10 -15.67
N VAL A 45 -8.51 -13.42 -14.53
CA VAL A 45 -9.24 -13.82 -13.31
C VAL A 45 -10.72 -14.04 -13.62
N ARG A 46 -11.33 -13.12 -14.37
CA ARG A 46 -12.73 -13.23 -14.78
C ARG A 46 -12.98 -14.37 -15.76
N GLN A 47 -12.10 -14.59 -16.74
CA GLN A 47 -12.24 -15.66 -17.73
C GLN A 47 -12.12 -17.05 -17.11
N LEU A 48 -11.30 -17.18 -16.08
CA LEU A 48 -11.09 -18.44 -15.35
C LEU A 48 -12.04 -18.61 -14.16
N GLU A 49 -13.01 -17.70 -13.99
CA GLU A 49 -13.96 -17.69 -12.86
C GLU A 49 -13.27 -17.79 -11.49
N LEU A 50 -12.07 -17.20 -11.37
CA LEU A 50 -11.34 -17.12 -10.11
C LEU A 50 -11.98 -16.06 -9.22
N THR A 51 -12.04 -16.33 -7.92
CA THR A 51 -12.74 -15.46 -6.96
C THR A 51 -12.17 -14.04 -6.88
N ASP A 52 -10.85 -13.89 -6.92
CA ASP A 52 -10.18 -12.58 -6.89
C ASP A 52 -8.73 -12.65 -7.40
N LEU A 53 -8.18 -11.49 -7.78
CA LEU A 53 -6.78 -11.33 -8.11
C LEU A 53 -5.92 -11.34 -6.83
N CYS A 54 -4.94 -12.24 -6.77
CA CYS A 54 -3.97 -12.27 -5.67
C CYS A 54 -3.08 -11.02 -5.70
N LEU A 55 -3.30 -10.08 -4.77
CA LEU A 55 -2.56 -8.81 -4.69
C LEU A 55 -1.25 -8.93 -3.91
N PHE A 56 -1.23 -9.80 -2.89
CA PHE A 56 -0.09 -10.05 -2.02
C PHE A 56 0.15 -11.55 -1.89
N THR A 57 1.41 -11.96 -1.75
CA THR A 57 1.77 -13.37 -1.57
C THR A 57 2.09 -13.71 -0.12
N GLU A 58 2.24 -12.70 0.75
CA GLU A 58 2.78 -12.84 2.09
C GLU A 58 1.72 -13.25 3.12
N ALA A 59 0.82 -12.34 3.54
CA ALA A 59 -0.26 -12.67 4.48
C ALA A 59 -1.47 -13.30 3.79
N THR A 60 -1.95 -14.44 4.30
CA THR A 60 -3.12 -15.18 3.78
C THR A 60 -4.37 -14.30 3.68
N TYR A 61 -4.61 -13.48 4.69
CA TYR A 61 -5.74 -12.55 4.78
C TYR A 61 -5.59 -11.30 3.89
N THR A 62 -4.47 -11.15 3.18
CA THR A 62 -4.29 -10.08 2.19
C THR A 62 -4.26 -10.61 0.76
N ARG A 63 -4.18 -11.93 0.55
CA ARG A 63 -4.10 -12.52 -0.80
C ARG A 63 -5.41 -12.39 -1.57
N HIS A 64 -6.54 -12.72 -0.93
CA HIS A 64 -7.88 -12.68 -1.54
C HIS A 64 -8.83 -11.96 -0.59
N LEU A 65 -8.94 -10.64 -0.73
CA LEU A 65 -9.69 -9.81 0.22
C LEU A 65 -11.18 -10.20 0.28
N SER A 66 -11.74 -10.71 -0.82
CA SER A 66 -13.12 -11.18 -0.87
C SER A 66 -13.38 -12.49 -0.10
N MET A 67 -12.34 -13.32 0.10
CA MET A 67 -12.44 -14.63 0.78
C MET A 67 -11.76 -14.64 2.15
N THR A 68 -11.19 -13.51 2.56
CA THR A 68 -10.46 -13.42 3.81
C THR A 68 -11.41 -13.47 5.00
N ASP A 69 -11.10 -14.31 5.98
CA ASP A 69 -11.76 -14.29 7.28
C ASP A 69 -11.38 -13.01 8.05
N LEU A 70 -12.41 -12.29 8.51
CA LEU A 70 -12.28 -11.03 9.26
C LEU A 70 -11.51 -11.16 10.57
N SER A 71 -11.45 -12.38 11.13
CA SER A 71 -10.76 -12.66 12.39
C SER A 71 -9.27 -12.97 12.22
N THR A 72 -8.83 -13.34 11.00
CA THR A 72 -7.45 -13.79 10.76
C THR A 72 -6.38 -12.76 11.14
N PRO A 73 -6.57 -11.44 10.90
CA PRO A 73 -5.59 -10.42 11.34
C PRO A 73 -5.41 -10.31 12.86
N PHE A 74 -6.26 -10.95 13.67
CA PHE A 74 -6.27 -10.85 15.13
C PHE A 74 -6.00 -12.18 15.83
N GLN A 75 -5.47 -13.18 15.11
CA GLN A 75 -5.16 -14.49 15.69
C GLN A 75 -3.86 -14.50 16.51
N ASP A 76 -3.02 -13.48 16.35
CA ASP A 76 -1.81 -13.32 17.14
C ASP A 76 -2.10 -12.77 18.55
N ALA A 77 -1.11 -12.91 19.44
CA ALA A 77 -1.22 -12.41 20.80
C ALA A 77 -1.46 -10.88 20.85
N PRO A 78 -2.16 -10.37 21.88
CA PRO A 78 -2.29 -8.93 22.09
C PRO A 78 -0.91 -8.25 22.08
N LEU A 79 -0.77 -7.17 21.30
CA LEU A 79 0.48 -6.43 21.07
C LEU A 79 1.55 -7.16 20.24
N SER A 80 1.23 -8.29 19.61
CA SER A 80 2.11 -8.90 18.61
C SER A 80 2.31 -7.95 17.43
N LEU A 81 3.54 -7.87 16.94
CA LEU A 81 3.85 -7.11 15.74
C LEU A 81 3.49 -7.95 14.51
N GLU A 82 2.76 -7.35 13.58
CA GLU A 82 2.44 -8.00 12.31
C GLU A 82 3.74 -8.30 11.54
N HIS A 83 3.89 -9.55 11.10
CA HIS A 83 5.05 -10.01 10.36
C HIS A 83 5.01 -9.62 8.89
N PHE A 84 3.81 -9.42 8.33
CA PHE A 84 3.62 -9.16 6.92
C PHE A 84 3.30 -7.69 6.65
N PRO A 85 4.15 -6.95 5.91
CA PRO A 85 3.92 -5.53 5.63
C PRO A 85 2.63 -5.28 4.84
N SER A 86 2.14 -6.27 4.09
CA SER A 86 0.87 -6.18 3.37
C SER A 86 -0.33 -5.93 4.29
N GLY A 87 -0.28 -6.37 5.56
CA GLY A 87 -1.34 -6.13 6.53
C GLY A 87 -1.60 -4.64 6.77
N GLY A 88 -0.56 -3.80 6.76
CA GLY A 88 -0.70 -2.34 6.92
C GLY A 88 -1.14 -1.60 5.66
N LEU A 89 -1.13 -2.25 4.50
CA LEU A 89 -1.54 -1.66 3.22
C LEU A 89 -3.02 -1.88 2.91
N VAL A 90 -3.66 -2.84 3.57
CA VAL A 90 -5.08 -3.15 3.42
C VAL A 90 -5.88 -2.26 4.37
N GLY A 91 -6.60 -1.30 3.80
CA GLY A 91 -7.52 -0.45 4.55
C GLY A 91 -8.83 -1.16 4.91
N PRO A 92 -9.63 -0.58 5.83
CA PRO A 92 -10.96 -1.09 6.14
C PRO A 92 -11.84 -1.11 4.88
N PRO A 93 -12.79 -2.05 4.78
CA PRO A 93 -13.65 -2.17 3.60
C PRO A 93 -14.48 -0.89 3.39
N PRO A 94 -14.84 -0.55 2.13
CA PRO A 94 -15.45 0.74 1.80
C PRO A 94 -16.74 1.05 2.57
N HIS A 95 -17.50 0.03 2.98
CA HIS A 95 -18.73 0.20 3.74
C HIS A 95 -18.49 0.61 5.21
N LEU A 96 -17.29 0.36 5.77
CA LEU A 96 -16.88 0.84 7.09
C LEU A 96 -16.12 2.18 7.01
N ALA A 97 -15.62 2.54 5.83
CA ALA A 97 -14.90 3.80 5.60
C ALA A 97 -15.85 5.01 5.37
N GLN A 98 -17.14 4.77 5.15
CA GLN A 98 -18.13 5.83 5.05
C GLN A 98 -18.37 6.43 6.44
N LYS A 99 -17.97 7.70 6.62
CA LYS A 99 -18.38 8.51 7.77
C LYS A 99 -19.91 8.71 7.70
N PRO A 100 -20.64 8.66 8.83
CA PRO A 100 -22.06 9.00 8.85
C PRO A 100 -22.34 10.41 8.36
#